data_AF-A0A4Y2A5D1-F1
#
_entry.id   AF-A0A4Y2A5D1-F1
#
_cell.length_a   1.000
_cell.length_b   1.000
_cell.length_c   1.000
_cell.angle_alpha   90.00
_cell.angle_beta   90.00
_cell.angle_gamma   90.00
#
_symmetry.space_group_name_H-M   'P 1'
#
loop_
_entity.id
_entity.type
_entity.pdbx_description
1 polymer ?
#
loop_
_entity_poly.entity_id
_entity_poly.type
_entity_poly.pdbx_seq_one_letter_code
_entity_poly.pdbx_strand_id
1 'polypeptide(L)'
;MATKASLQRPYKDLILNASDLYKFTKDSIKGIKTLFVERSEIEISYCQLAMGYQTVDTIKGTRSNHSFVPINKTQLLVSRVSDSTTTFIATLGSKTIPLTFQNEQYVACTYGINWWIGKIVECYDEYNDYKIMFMHSHGPSASYM
;
A
#
# COMPACT_ATOMS: atom_id res chain seq x y z
N MET A 1 10.63 2.50 29.16
CA MET A 1 11.66 1.70 29.88
C MET A 1 13.07 2.24 29.64
N ALA A 2 13.54 2.32 28.40
CA ALA A 2 14.89 2.81 28.09
C ALA A 2 15.19 4.23 28.61
N THR A 3 14.25 5.18 28.46
CA THR A 3 14.42 6.56 28.96
C THR A 3 14.61 6.62 30.47
N LYS A 4 13.79 5.87 31.23
CA LYS A 4 13.90 5.76 32.68
C LYS A 4 15.22 5.08 33.10
N ALA A 5 15.62 4.02 32.39
CA ALA A 5 16.88 3.35 32.65
C ALA A 5 18.09 4.27 32.36
N SER A 6 18.03 5.10 31.32
CA SER A 6 19.06 6.10 31.02
C SER A 6 19.14 7.18 32.10
N LEU A 7 18.00 7.70 32.56
CA LEU A 7 17.92 8.69 33.65
C LEU A 7 18.44 8.18 35.00
N GLN A 8 18.35 6.87 35.25
CA GLN A 8 18.80 6.24 36.48
C GLN A 8 20.28 5.84 36.46
N ARG A 9 20.97 5.98 35.32
CA ARG A 9 22.39 5.66 35.20
C ARG A 9 23.26 6.83 35.67
N PRO A 10 24.47 6.54 36.20
CA PRO A 10 25.49 7.57 36.38
C PRO A 10 25.80 8.28 35.05
N TYR A 11 26.54 9.39 35.08
CA TYR A 11 26.97 10.13 33.88
C TYR A 11 27.78 9.30 32.86
N LYS A 12 28.12 8.06 33.19
CA LYS A 12 28.78 7.07 32.33
C LYS A 12 27.76 6.03 31.87
N ASP A 13 27.85 5.61 30.61
CA ASP A 13 26.99 4.57 30.00
C ASP A 13 25.51 4.97 29.77
N LEU A 14 25.25 6.25 29.54
CA LEU A 14 23.95 6.76 29.10
C LEU A 14 23.56 6.18 27.74
N ILE A 15 22.26 6.02 27.50
CA ILE A 15 21.72 5.57 26.21
C ILE A 15 21.56 6.82 25.32
N LEU A 16 22.57 7.12 24.50
CA LEU A 16 22.64 8.38 23.74
C LEU A 16 22.29 8.22 22.26
N ASN A 17 22.51 7.04 21.68
CA ASN A 17 22.28 6.76 20.27
C ASN A 17 21.57 5.42 20.05
N ALA A 18 21.25 5.12 18.79
CA ALA A 18 20.52 3.92 18.42
C ALA A 18 21.30 2.62 18.72
N SER A 19 22.64 2.64 18.65
CA SER A 19 23.48 1.48 18.99
C SER A 19 23.42 1.17 20.49
N ASP A 20 23.50 2.21 21.33
CA ASP A 20 23.39 2.06 22.79
C ASP A 20 21.99 1.59 23.18
N LEU A 21 20.96 2.07 22.50
CA LEU A 21 19.59 1.63 22.70
C LEU A 21 19.43 0.16 22.31
N TYR A 22 19.99 -0.26 21.18
CA TYR A 22 19.98 -1.65 20.76
C TYR A 22 20.66 -2.56 21.79
N LYS A 23 21.87 -2.22 22.25
CA LYS A 23 22.58 -2.98 23.29
C LYS A 23 21.73 -3.10 24.56
N PHE A 24 21.20 -1.97 25.04
CA PHE A 24 20.32 -1.97 26.21
C PHE A 24 19.13 -2.90 26.05
N THR A 25 18.41 -2.81 24.93
CA THR A 25 17.21 -3.62 24.69
C THR A 25 17.54 -5.11 24.57
N LYS A 26 18.64 -5.45 23.89
CA LYS A 26 19.12 -6.83 23.75
C LYS A 26 19.47 -7.47 25.09
N ASP A 27 20.12 -6.71 25.97
CA ASP A 27 20.60 -7.24 27.26
C ASP A 27 19.50 -7.24 28.33
N SER A 28 18.62 -6.23 28.32
CA SER A 28 17.68 -5.97 29.40
C SER A 28 16.26 -6.49 29.14
N ILE A 29 15.86 -6.70 27.88
CA ILE A 29 14.50 -7.10 27.52
C ILE A 29 14.53 -8.53 26.96
N LYS A 30 14.16 -9.49 27.82
CA LYS A 30 14.08 -10.91 27.45
C LYS A 30 12.79 -11.21 26.68
N GLY A 31 12.85 -12.17 25.75
CA GLY A 31 11.70 -12.63 24.99
C GLY A 31 11.36 -11.78 23.75
N ILE A 32 12.08 -10.67 23.51
CA ILE A 32 11.94 -9.86 22.29
C ILE A 32 13.22 -10.00 21.46
N LYS A 33 13.07 -10.36 20.19
CA LYS A 33 14.19 -10.35 19.25
C LYS A 33 14.37 -8.93 18.74
N THR A 34 15.49 -8.31 19.09
CA THR A 34 15.86 -6.99 18.60
C THR A 34 16.89 -7.11 17.49
N LEU A 35 16.84 -6.16 16.56
CA LEU A 35 17.79 -6.04 15.46
C LEU A 35 18.22 -4.58 15.34
N PHE A 36 19.46 -4.38 14.94
CA PHE A 36 20.04 -3.07 14.66
C PHE A 36 20.40 -3.04 13.18
N VAL A 37 19.94 -2.00 12.49
CA VAL A 37 20.21 -1.82 11.06
C VAL A 37 21.14 -0.62 10.94
N GLU A 38 22.33 -0.86 10.39
CA GLU A 38 23.29 0.19 10.09
C GLU A 38 22.78 1.09 8.96
N ARG A 39 23.22 2.34 8.94
CA ARG A 39 22.85 3.29 7.88
C ARG A 39 23.24 2.78 6.49
N SER A 40 24.41 2.17 6.37
CA SER A 40 24.90 1.60 5.11
C SER A 40 23.99 0.48 4.59
N GLU A 41 23.41 -0.34 5.47
CA GLU A 41 22.47 -1.39 5.09
C GLU A 41 21.16 -0.82 4.53
N ILE A 42 20.69 0.30 5.09
CA ILE A 42 19.52 1.03 4.58
C ILE A 42 19.82 1.60 3.20
N GLU A 43 21.00 2.21 3.01
CA GLU A 43 21.42 2.77 1.73
C GLU A 43 21.54 1.68 0.64
N ILE A 44 22.11 0.52 0.96
CA ILE A 44 22.17 -0.64 0.05
C ILE A 44 20.76 -1.12 -0.29
N SER A 45 19.90 -1.29 0.71
CA SER A 45 18.53 -1.76 0.52
C SER A 45 17.73 -0.79 -0.36
N TYR A 46 17.91 0.51 -0.16
CA TYR A 46 17.30 1.55 -0.99
C TYR A 46 17.71 1.42 -2.45
N CYS A 47 19.02 1.25 -2.73
CA CYS A 47 19.52 1.03 -4.08
C CYS A 47 18.94 -0.24 -4.73
N GLN A 48 18.87 -1.35 -3.98
CA GLN A 48 18.29 -2.60 -4.46
C GLN A 48 16.81 -2.47 -4.80
N LEU A 49 16.03 -1.80 -3.93
CA LEU A 49 14.62 -1.51 -4.17
C LEU A 49 14.43 -0.62 -5.40
N ALA A 50 15.24 0.44 -5.54
CA ALA A 50 15.18 1.34 -6.69
C ALA A 50 15.47 0.60 -8.01
N MET A 51 16.47 -0.29 -8.04
CA MET A 51 16.74 -1.15 -9.19
C MET A 51 15.58 -2.11 -9.47
N GLY A 52 15.01 -2.70 -8.43
CA GLY A 52 13.81 -3.55 -8.55
C GLY A 52 12.66 -2.79 -9.20
N TYR A 53 12.36 -1.58 -8.71
CA TYR A 53 11.28 -0.75 -9.24
C TYR A 53 11.43 -0.33 -10.70
N GLN A 54 12.65 -0.30 -11.24
CA GLN A 54 12.86 -0.05 -12.67
C GLN A 54 12.49 -1.24 -13.57
N THR A 55 12.44 -2.46 -13.01
CA THR A 55 12.29 -3.71 -13.77
C THR A 55 10.95 -4.41 -13.55
N VAL A 56 10.14 -3.90 -12.61
CA VAL A 56 8.83 -4.48 -12.26
C VAL A 56 7.71 -3.70 -12.95
N ASP A 57 6.69 -4.44 -13.36
CA ASP A 57 5.47 -3.88 -13.88
C ASP A 57 4.48 -3.59 -12.74
N THR A 58 3.83 -2.43 -12.80
CA THR A 58 2.73 -2.09 -11.89
C THR A 58 1.41 -2.68 -12.41
N ILE A 59 0.56 -3.16 -11.50
CA ILE A 59 -0.78 -3.65 -11.83
C ILE A 59 -1.80 -2.60 -11.38
N LYS A 60 -2.42 -1.94 -12.35
CA LYS A 60 -3.41 -0.88 -12.12
C LYS A 60 -4.57 -1.31 -11.24
N GLY A 61 -5.16 -0.36 -10.53
CA GLY A 61 -6.36 -0.56 -9.70
C GLY A 61 -6.10 -1.35 -8.41
N THR A 62 -4.84 -1.60 -8.05
CA THR A 62 -4.47 -2.36 -6.84
C THR A 62 -3.85 -1.52 -5.73
N ARG A 63 -3.68 -0.21 -5.94
CA ARG A 63 -3.02 0.72 -5.01
C ARG A 63 -3.61 0.71 -3.59
N SER A 64 -4.93 0.56 -3.47
CA SER A 64 -5.64 0.67 -2.18
C SER A 64 -5.84 -0.69 -1.48
N ASN A 65 -5.15 -1.74 -1.96
CA ASN A 65 -5.27 -3.10 -1.46
C ASN A 65 -4.06 -3.46 -0.59
N HIS A 66 -4.28 -4.31 0.41
CA HIS A 66 -3.26 -4.70 1.38
C HIS A 66 -2.98 -6.20 1.43
N SER A 67 -3.64 -7.00 0.60
CA SER A 67 -3.44 -8.45 0.54
C SER A 67 -3.32 -8.91 -0.92
N PHE A 68 -2.24 -9.63 -1.19
CA PHE A 68 -1.83 -10.06 -2.52
C PHE A 68 -1.35 -11.51 -2.43
N VAL A 69 -2.06 -12.41 -3.12
CA VAL A 69 -1.69 -13.83 -3.18
C VAL A 69 -1.39 -14.18 -4.63
N PRO A 70 -0.15 -14.58 -4.97
CA PRO A 70 0.18 -14.95 -6.34
C PRO A 70 -0.55 -16.24 -6.74
N ILE A 71 -1.26 -16.18 -7.86
CA ILE A 71 -1.93 -17.35 -8.46
C ILE A 71 -0.97 -18.01 -9.46
N ASN A 72 -0.35 -17.20 -10.32
CA ASN A 72 0.64 -17.62 -11.31
C ASN A 72 1.51 -16.43 -11.72
N LYS A 73 2.35 -16.60 -12.76
CA LYS A 73 3.31 -15.58 -13.23
C LYS A 73 2.66 -14.27 -13.68
N THR A 74 1.38 -14.27 -14.04
CA THR A 74 0.69 -13.10 -14.58
C THR A 74 -0.56 -12.71 -13.80
N GLN A 75 -0.91 -13.42 -12.72
CA GLN A 75 -2.14 -13.18 -11.99
C GLN A 75 -1.93 -13.16 -10.48
N LEU A 76 -2.56 -12.18 -9.84
CA LEU A 76 -2.64 -12.03 -8.40
C LEU A 76 -4.09 -12.06 -7.94
N LEU A 77 -4.38 -12.79 -6.88
CA LEU A 77 -5.60 -12.61 -6.10
C LEU A 77 -5.39 -11.42 -5.17
N VAL A 78 -6.27 -10.43 -5.26
CA VAL A 78 -6.16 -9.15 -4.54
C VAL A 78 -7.37 -8.95 -3.66
N SER A 79 -7.16 -8.52 -2.42
CA SER A 79 -8.23 -8.14 -1.49
C SER A 79 -7.87 -6.86 -0.73
N ARG A 80 -8.88 -6.18 -0.16
CA ARG A 80 -8.64 -4.90 0.54
C ARG A 80 -7.72 -5.08 1.75
N VAL A 81 -7.95 -6.13 2.51
CA VAL A 81 -7.21 -6.55 3.71
C VAL A 81 -7.22 -8.08 3.77
N SER A 82 -6.34 -8.68 4.57
CA SER A 82 -6.11 -10.14 4.61
C SER A 82 -7.34 -10.98 4.96
N ASP A 83 -8.32 -10.40 5.67
CA ASP A 83 -9.57 -11.01 6.10
C ASP A 83 -10.79 -10.59 5.27
N SER A 84 -10.59 -9.80 4.20
CA SER A 84 -11.67 -9.33 3.34
C SER A 84 -12.33 -10.49 2.58
N THR A 85 -13.66 -10.56 2.63
CA THR A 85 -14.45 -11.52 1.85
C THR A 85 -14.51 -11.19 0.36
N THR A 86 -14.29 -9.92 0.01
CA THR A 86 -14.25 -9.47 -1.39
C THR A 86 -12.83 -9.56 -1.93
N THR A 87 -12.69 -10.30 -3.03
CA THR A 87 -11.44 -10.53 -3.75
C THR A 87 -11.67 -10.32 -5.25
N PHE A 88 -10.64 -9.90 -5.98
CA PHE A 88 -10.64 -9.91 -7.44
C PHE A 88 -9.29 -10.40 -7.97
N ILE A 89 -9.26 -10.81 -9.25
CA ILE A 89 -8.03 -11.24 -9.92
C ILE A 89 -7.47 -10.06 -10.70
N ALA A 90 -6.26 -9.64 -10.34
CA ALA A 90 -5.50 -8.65 -11.08
C ALA A 90 -4.56 -9.36 -12.06
N THR A 91 -4.53 -8.95 -13.33
CA THR A 91 -3.75 -9.60 -14.39
C THR A 91 -2.70 -8.66 -14.95
N LEU A 92 -1.47 -9.14 -15.06
CA LEU A 92 -0.33 -8.46 -15.66
C LEU A 92 -0.48 -8.41 -17.19
N GLY A 93 -0.25 -7.25 -17.80
CA GLY A 93 -0.16 -7.11 -19.26
C GLY A 93 -1.48 -7.04 -20.02
N SER A 94 -2.61 -6.73 -19.36
CA SER A 94 -3.86 -6.47 -20.09
C SER A 94 -3.66 -5.27 -21.03
N LYS A 95 -3.67 -5.52 -22.35
CA LYS A 95 -3.63 -4.47 -23.38
C LYS A 95 -4.87 -3.59 -23.25
N THR A 96 -4.73 -2.48 -22.55
CA THR A 96 -5.74 -1.41 -22.56
C THR A 96 -5.33 -0.38 -23.60
N ILE A 97 -6.27 0.01 -24.47
CA ILE A 97 -6.14 1.20 -25.29
C ILE A 97 -5.88 2.36 -24.31
N PRO A 98 -4.84 3.21 -24.54
CA PRO A 98 -4.61 4.36 -23.69
C PRO A 98 -5.79 5.32 -23.81
N LEU A 99 -6.64 5.30 -22.80
CA LEU A 99 -7.71 6.25 -22.62
C LEU A 99 -7.24 7.28 -21.60
N THR A 100 -7.14 8.53 -22.03
CA THR A 100 -6.81 9.66 -21.15
C THR A 100 -8.12 10.25 -20.66
N PHE A 101 -8.35 10.23 -19.35
CA PHE A 101 -9.54 10.79 -18.74
C PHE A 101 -9.19 12.02 -17.88
N GLN A 102 -10.17 12.91 -17.72
CA GLN A 102 -10.04 14.09 -16.86
C GLN A 102 -10.93 13.93 -15.62
N ASN A 103 -10.60 14.67 -14.55
CA ASN A 103 -11.49 14.81 -13.41
C ASN A 103 -12.87 15.30 -13.87
N GLU A 104 -13.91 14.89 -13.14
CA GLU A 104 -15.32 15.21 -13.41
C GLU A 104 -15.94 14.53 -14.65
N GLN A 105 -15.18 13.74 -15.42
CA GLN A 105 -15.70 13.01 -16.58
C GLN A 105 -16.53 11.80 -16.17
N TYR A 106 -17.58 11.52 -16.94
CA TYR A 106 -18.45 10.35 -16.76
C TYR A 106 -17.92 9.18 -17.60
N VAL A 107 -17.87 8.00 -16.98
CA VAL A 107 -17.36 6.78 -17.59
C VAL A 107 -18.26 5.59 -17.28
N ALA A 108 -18.29 4.63 -18.20
CA ALA A 108 -18.80 3.29 -17.93
C ALA A 108 -17.60 2.36 -17.65
N CYS A 109 -17.66 1.63 -16.54
CA CYS A 109 -16.61 0.69 -16.15
C CYS A 109 -17.20 -0.65 -15.73
N THR A 110 -16.45 -1.73 -15.95
CA THR A 110 -16.81 -3.07 -15.48
C THR A 110 -16.23 -3.33 -14.10
N TYR A 111 -17.04 -3.91 -13.21
CA TYR A 111 -16.62 -4.40 -11.91
C TYR A 111 -17.17 -5.82 -11.72
N GLY A 112 -16.29 -6.82 -11.81
CA GLY A 112 -16.70 -8.22 -11.92
C GLY A 112 -17.44 -8.50 -13.23
N ILE A 113 -18.64 -9.08 -13.14
CA ILE A 113 -19.52 -9.37 -14.29
C ILE A 113 -20.45 -8.22 -14.67
N ASN A 114 -20.56 -7.20 -13.81
CA ASN A 114 -21.49 -6.09 -13.98
C ASN A 114 -20.78 -4.85 -14.52
N TRP A 115 -21.51 -4.01 -15.23
CA TRP A 115 -21.05 -2.70 -15.66
C TRP A 115 -21.79 -1.59 -14.89
N TRP A 116 -21.08 -0.49 -14.65
CA TRP A 116 -21.54 0.61 -13.82
C TRP A 116 -21.21 1.93 -14.51
N ILE A 117 -22.08 2.92 -14.35
CA ILE A 117 -21.80 4.31 -14.73
C ILE A 117 -21.27 5.03 -13.49
N GLY A 118 -20.19 5.79 -13.64
CA GLY A 118 -19.61 6.57 -12.57
C GLY A 118 -18.95 7.84 -13.06
N LYS A 119 -18.63 8.71 -12.10
CA LYS A 119 -17.89 9.95 -12.33
C LYS A 119 -16.48 9.81 -11.77
N ILE A 120 -15.48 10.25 -12.54
CA ILE A 120 -14.09 10.30 -12.08
C ILE A 120 -13.95 11.45 -11.08
N VAL A 121 -13.53 11.12 -9.87
CA VAL A 121 -13.33 12.07 -8.77
C VAL A 121 -11.86 12.48 -8.67
N GLU A 122 -10.95 11.55 -8.88
CA GLU A 122 -9.50 11.77 -8.78
C GLU A 122 -8.76 10.96 -9.86
N CYS A 123 -7.88 11.63 -10.61
CA CYS A 123 -6.89 11.02 -11.49
C CYS A 123 -5.53 10.92 -10.80
N TYR A 124 -4.83 9.80 -10.98
CA TYR A 124 -3.50 9.57 -10.45
C TYR A 124 -2.53 9.19 -11.58
N ASP A 125 -1.92 10.19 -12.23
CA ASP A 125 -1.08 10.00 -13.43
C ASP A 125 0.13 9.10 -13.18
N GLU A 126 0.76 9.20 -12.00
CA GLU A 126 1.92 8.39 -11.61
C GLU A 126 1.62 6.89 -11.62
N TYR A 127 0.40 6.50 -11.24
CA TYR A 127 -0.04 5.11 -11.16
C TYR A 127 -0.96 4.70 -12.31
N ASN A 128 -1.34 5.67 -13.17
CA ASN A 128 -2.29 5.51 -14.25
C ASN A 128 -3.60 4.85 -13.77
N ASP A 129 -4.08 5.35 -12.62
CA ASP A 129 -5.26 4.88 -11.88
C ASP A 129 -6.29 6.01 -11.71
N TYR A 130 -7.56 5.64 -11.61
CA TYR A 130 -8.68 6.58 -11.46
C TYR A 130 -9.58 6.16 -10.31
N LYS A 131 -10.03 7.13 -9.51
CA LYS A 131 -11.06 6.94 -8.49
C LYS A 131 -12.41 7.29 -9.08
N ILE A 132 -13.31 6.31 -9.13
CA ILE A 132 -14.63 6.47 -9.71
C ILE A 132 -15.69 6.41 -8.61
N MET A 133 -16.57 7.41 -8.59
CA MET A 133 -17.79 7.40 -7.78
C MET A 133 -18.94 6.84 -8.61
N PHE A 134 -19.43 5.65 -8.24
CA PHE A 134 -20.54 5.01 -8.95
C PHE A 134 -21.86 5.73 -8.72
N MET A 135 -22.59 5.91 -9.81
CA MET A 135 -23.94 6.43 -9.78
C MET A 135 -24.89 5.32 -9.39
N HIS A 136 -25.56 5.50 -8.27
CA HIS A 136 -26.62 4.62 -7.82
C HIS A 136 -27.94 5.32 -8.13
N SER A 137 -28.91 4.62 -8.71
CA SER A 137 -30.26 5.15 -8.82
C SER A 137 -30.78 5.39 -7.41
N HIS A 138 -30.83 6.66 -6.99
CA HIS A 138 -31.80 7.02 -5.97
C HIS A 138 -33.16 6.71 -6.57
N GLY A 139 -33.99 5.99 -5.82
CA GLY A 139 -35.36 5.69 -6.24
C GLY A 139 -36.12 6.96 -6.65
N PRO A 140 -37.36 6.82 -7.16
CA PRO A 140 -38.13 7.96 -7.65
C PRO A 140 -38.08 9.13 -6.65
N SER A 141 -37.68 10.31 -7.13
CA SER A 141 -37.62 11.50 -6.30
C SER A 141 -39.01 11.81 -5.76
N ALA A 142 -39.11 12.12 -4.46
CA ALA A 142 -40.35 12.52 -3.81
C ALA A 142 -41.00 13.76 -4.46
N SER A 143 -40.26 14.48 -5.31
CA SER A 143 -40.75 15.62 -6.09
C SER A 143 -41.57 15.25 -7.34
N TYR A 144 -41.74 13.96 -7.64
CA TYR A 144 -42.59 13.45 -8.74
C TYR A 144 -43.77 12.63 -8.20
N MET A 145 -44.45 13.11 -7.16
CA MET A 145 -45.80 12.69 -6.76
C MET A 145 -46.77 13.85 -6.87
#